data_AF-A0A4R7V7P1-F1
#
_entry.id   AF-A0A4R7V7P1-F1
#
_cell.length_a   1.000
_cell.length_b   1.000
_cell.length_c   1.000
_cell.angle_alpha   90.00
_cell.angle_beta   90.00
_cell.angle_gamma   90.00
#
_symmetry.space_group_name_H-M   'P 1'
#
loop_
_entity.id
_entity.type
_entity.pdbx_description
1 polymer ?
#
loop_
_entity_poly.entity_id
_entity_poly.type
_entity_poly.pdbx_seq_one_letter_code
_entity_poly.pdbx_strand_id
1 'polypeptide(L)' 'MSLNPEYYELIWQGLKRHEFRRRYVAGRATTWYVYLTAPASKLAAVIDLDAAIMDTPRRIADIC' A
#
# COMPACT_ATOMS: atom_id res chain seq x y z
N MET A 1 -8.06 -3.15 0.32
CA MET A 1 -8.03 -1.71 -0.04
C MET A 1 -7.91 -1.58 -1.54
N SER A 2 -8.43 -0.48 -2.11
CA SER A 2 -8.37 -0.23 -3.54
C SER A 2 -7.07 0.47 -3.97
N LEU A 3 -6.59 0.14 -5.16
CA LEU A 3 -5.36 0.65 -5.77
C LEU A 3 -5.58 0.91 -7.27
N ASN A 4 -5.02 1.99 -7.81
CA ASN A 4 -5.03 2.18 -9.26
C ASN A 4 -4.07 1.19 -9.95
N PRO A 5 -4.43 0.65 -11.13
CA PRO A 5 -3.61 -0.35 -11.82
C PRO A 5 -2.14 0.06 -12.04
N GLU A 6 -1.86 1.34 -12.32
CA GLU A 6 -0.49 1.84 -12.51
C GLU A 6 0.44 1.60 -11.31
N TYR A 7 -0.08 1.73 -10.08
CA TYR A 7 0.73 1.50 -8.87
C TYR A 7 0.90 0.02 -8.56
N TYR A 8 -0.03 -0.83 -9.02
CA TYR A 8 0.09 -2.27 -8.86
C TYR A 8 1.31 -2.80 -9.60
N GLU A 9 1.52 -2.34 -10.85
CA GLU A 9 2.70 -2.73 -11.64
C GLU A 9 4.01 -2.29 -10.96
N LEU A 10 4.04 -1.10 -10.36
CA LEU A 10 5.22 -0.64 -9.61
C LEU A 10 5.49 -1.49 -8.36
N ILE A 11 4.44 -1.95 -7.66
CA ILE A 11 4.60 -2.88 -6.52
C ILE A 11 5.12 -4.23 -7.03
N TRP A 12 4.56 -4.75 -8.12
CA TRP A 12 4.94 -6.03 -8.71
C TRP A 12 6.42 -6.06 -9.15
N GLN A 13 6.91 -4.95 -9.71
CA GLN A 13 8.31 -4.77 -10.09
C GLN A 13 9.25 -4.49 -8.89
N GLY A 14 8.70 -4.32 -7.68
CA GLY A 14 9.46 -3.96 -6.48
C GLY A 14 9.91 -2.49 -6.42
N LEU A 15 9.47 -1.67 -7.37
CA LEU A 15 9.80 -0.23 -7.45
C LEU A 15 9.02 0.60 -6.42
N LYS A 16 7.81 0.17 -6.06
CA LYS A 16 7.01 0.77 -4.98
C LYS A 16 6.91 -0.21 -3.82
N ARG A 17 7.60 0.11 -2.72
CA ARG A 17 7.62 -0.73 -1.49
C ARG A 17 6.75 -0.19 -0.35
N HIS A 18 6.32 1.07 -0.45
CA HIS A 18 5.54 1.75 0.58
C HIS A 18 4.20 2.25 0.03
N GLU A 19 3.14 2.08 0.81
CA GLU A 19 1.79 2.58 0.51
C GLU A 19 1.35 3.56 1.60
N PHE A 20 1.11 4.81 1.22
CA PHE A 20 0.78 5.88 2.16
C PHE A 20 -0.74 5.97 2.37
N ARG A 21 -1.15 6.08 3.64
CA ARG A 21 -2.56 6.27 4.03
C ARG A 21 -2.65 7.34 5.12
N ARG A 22 -3.64 8.24 5.02
CA ARG A 22 -3.86 9.31 6.03
C ARG A 22 -4.31 8.77 7.39
N ARG A 23 -5.07 7.68 7.40
CA ARG A 23 -5.51 6.96 8.59
C ARG A 23 -5.34 5.47 8.33
N TYR A 24 -4.72 4.77 9.27
CA TYR A 24 -4.48 3.34 9.17
C TYR A 24 -4.40 2.72 10.57
N VAL A 25 -4.55 1.40 10.64
CA VAL A 25 -4.42 0.66 11.91
C VAL A 25 -2.94 0.48 12.21
N ALA A 26 -2.48 1.05 13.33
CA ALA A 26 -1.08 1.01 13.73
C ALA A 26 -0.75 -0.22 14.60
N GLY A 27 0.55 -0.52 14.72
CA GLY A 27 1.07 -1.45 15.73
C GLY A 27 0.83 -2.94 15.45
N ARG A 28 0.36 -3.31 14.25
CA ARG A 28 0.24 -4.70 13.83
C ARG A 28 0.46 -4.87 12.34
N ALA A 29 1.03 -6.00 11.95
CA ALA A 29 1.03 -6.48 10.58
C ALA A 29 -0.40 -6.72 10.10
N THR A 30 -0.63 -6.59 8.80
CA THR A 30 -1.96 -6.74 8.20
C THR A 30 -1.88 -7.39 6.83
N THR A 31 -2.80 -8.30 6.53
CA THR A 31 -2.97 -8.84 5.18
C THR A 31 -3.83 -7.90 4.34
N TRP A 32 -3.27 -7.38 3.26
CA TRP A 32 -3.95 -6.50 2.32
C TRP A 32 -4.42 -7.28 1.07
N TYR A 33 -5.74 -7.37 0.94
CA TYR A 33 -6.43 -7.73 -0.30
C TYR A 33 -6.48 -6.54 -1.26
N VAL A 34 -5.71 -6.59 -2.34
CA VAL A 34 -5.54 -5.51 -3.33
C VAL A 34 -6.64 -5.58 -4.37
N TYR A 35 -7.59 -4.65 -4.30
CA TYR A 35 -8.61 -4.48 -5.32
C TYR A 35 -8.15 -3.40 -6.31
N LEU A 36 -8.04 -3.74 -7.59
CA LEU A 36 -7.75 -2.77 -8.62
C LEU A 36 -9.01 -2.00 -8.98
N THR A 37 -8.91 -0.67 -8.97
CA THR A 37 -10.00 0.22 -9.41
C THR A 37 -10.23 0.10 -10.93
N ALA A 38 -11.20 0.85 -11.44
CA ALA A 38 -11.48 0.88 -12.88
C ALA A 38 -10.20 1.25 -13.67
N PRO A 39 -10.00 0.68 -14.88
CA PRO A 39 -10.93 -0.22 -15.59
C PRO A 39 -10.85 -1.70 -15.17
N ALA A 40 -9.91 -2.09 -14.30
CA ALA A 40 -9.67 -3.50 -13.98
C ALA A 40 -10.74 -4.10 -13.06
N SER A 41 -11.19 -3.35 -12.04
CA SER A 41 -12.31 -3.68 -11.15
C SER A 41 -12.28 -5.11 -10.58
N LYS A 42 -11.10 -5.59 -10.17
CA LYS A 42 -10.88 -6.98 -9.73
C LYS A 42 -9.97 -7.06 -8.50
N LEU A 43 -10.09 -8.16 -7.75
CA LEU A 43 -9.05 -8.54 -6.79
C LEU A 43 -7.82 -9.06 -7.55
N ALA A 44 -6.65 -8.49 -7.30
CA ALA A 44 -5.43 -8.82 -8.05
C ALA A 44 -4.33 -9.48 -7.23
N ALA A 45 -4.24 -9.18 -5.93
CA ALA A 45 -3.22 -9.73 -5.07
C ALA A 45 -3.64 -9.78 -3.60
N VAL A 46 -2.92 -10.59 -2.84
CA VAL A 46 -2.90 -10.60 -1.38
C VAL A 46 -1.46 -10.32 -0.96
N ILE A 47 -1.26 -9.27 -0.17
CA ILE A 47 0.06 -8.82 0.27
C ILE A 47 0.08 -8.80 1.79
N ASP A 48 1.05 -9.45 2.40
CA ASP A 48 1.31 -9.30 3.83
C ASP A 48 2.13 -8.03 4.07
N LEU A 49 1.52 -7.08 4.77
CA LEU A 49 2.14 -5.82 5.15
C LEU A 49 2.71 -5.95 6.56
N ASP A 50 3.88 -5.35 6.76
CA ASP A 50 4.43 -5.13 8.10
C ASP A 50 3.60 -4.08 8.87
N ALA A 51 3.94 -3.88 10.15
CA ALA A 51 3.33 -2.86 10.99
C ALA A 51 3.46 -1.47 10.35
N ALA A 52 2.36 -0.72 10.33
CA ALA A 52 2.35 0.61 9.75
C ALA A 52 3.22 1.60 10.56
N ILE A 53 4.08 2.33 9.84
CA ILE A 53 4.86 3.45 10.37
C ILE A 53 3.95 4.69 10.39
N MET A 54 3.71 5.26 11.56
CA MET A 54 2.83 6.42 11.75
C MET A 54 3.65 7.61 12.22
N ASP A 55 3.72 8.66 11.40
CA ASP A 55 4.38 9.91 11.76
C ASP A 55 3.87 11.07 10.89
N THR A 56 4.47 12.25 11.05
CA THR A 56 4.28 13.43 10.20
C THR A 56 4.72 13.15 8.75
N PRO A 57 4.09 13.79 7.75
CA PRO A 57 4.46 13.59 6.34
C PRO A 57 5.95 13.83 6.05
N ARG A 58 6.56 14.80 6.75
CA ARG A 58 7.98 15.11 6.60
C ARG A 58 8.86 13.93 7.03
N ARG A 59 8.64 13.38 8.23
CA ARG A 59 9.44 12.25 8.72
C ARG A 59 9.20 10.98 7.91
N ILE A 60 7.97 10.76 7.43
CA ILE A 60 7.68 9.63 6.55
C ILE A 60 8.45 9.75 5.22
N ALA A 61 8.58 10.96 4.66
CA ALA A 61 9.37 11.21 3.46
C ALA A 61 10.90 11.02 3.68
N ASP A 62 11.39 11.22 4.90
CA ASP A 62 12.80 10.95 5.23
C ASP A 62 13.12 9.45 5.34
N ILE A 63 12.09 8.58 5.47
CA ILE A 63 12.23 7.11 5.59
C ILE A 63 12.15 6.41 4.23
N CYS A 64 11.44 6.98 3.25
CA CYS A 64 11.01 6.30 2.02
C CYS A 64 11.55 6.93 0.74
#